data_AF-A0A3D6BQW9-F1
#
_entry.id   AF-A0A3D6BQW9-F1
#
_cell.length_a   1.000
_cell.length_b   1.000
_cell.length_c   1.000
_cell.angle_alpha   90.00
_cell.angle_beta   90.00
_cell.angle_gamma   90.00
#
_symmetry.space_group_name_H-M   'P 1'
#
loop_
_entity.id
_entity.type
_entity.pdbx_description
1 polymer ?
#
loop_
_entity_poly.entity_id
_entity_poly.type
_entity_poly.pdbx_seq_one_letter_code
_entity_poly.pdbx_strand_id
1 'polypeptide(L)' 'ETRETRIKEFHAYHTQPVIGLREGSWLQVTETSIKLKGPLTARVFEYNKTPYEIESGTELKDLR' A
#
# COMPACT_ATOMS: atom_id res chain seq x y z
N GLU A 1 13.40 -16.17 2.25
CA GLU A 1 12.38 -15.42 1.48
C GLU A 1 12.03 -14.13 2.23
N THR A 2 11.73 -13.03 1.52
CA THR A 2 11.35 -11.75 2.13
C THR A 2 9.87 -11.43 1.90
N ARG A 3 9.29 -10.54 2.70
CA ARG A 3 7.91 -10.03 2.46
C ARG A 3 7.77 -9.43 1.06
N GLU A 4 8.78 -8.72 0.57
CA GLU A 4 8.79 -8.14 -0.78
C GLU A 4 8.76 -9.23 -1.86
N THR A 5 9.53 -10.32 -1.68
CA THR A 5 9.52 -11.47 -2.59
C THR A 5 8.12 -12.10 -2.69
N ARG A 6 7.46 -12.32 -1.55
CA ARG A 6 6.10 -12.87 -1.52
C ARG A 6 5.07 -11.99 -2.23
N ILE A 7 5.19 -10.66 -2.08
CA ILE A 7 4.30 -9.71 -2.77
C ILE A 7 4.58 -9.71 -4.27
N LYS A 8 5.84 -9.82 -4.69
CA LYS A 8 6.20 -9.94 -6.10
C LYS A 8 5.61 -11.20 -6.74
N GLU A 9 5.61 -12.32 -6.02
CA GLU A 9 4.97 -13.57 -6.45
C GLU A 9 3.44 -13.44 -6.51
N PHE A 10 2.82 -12.75 -5.55
CA PHE A 10 1.39 -12.41 -5.63
C PHE A 10 1.07 -11.62 -6.91
N HIS A 11 1.89 -10.63 -7.25
CA HIS A 11 1.74 -9.87 -8.49
C HIS A 11 2.04 -10.68 -9.77
N ALA A 12 2.56 -11.90 -9.69
CA ALA A 12 2.66 -12.75 -10.88
C ALA A 12 1.28 -13.26 -11.35
N TYR A 13 0.29 -13.32 -10.46
CA TYR A 13 -1.05 -13.86 -10.74
C TYR A 13 -2.18 -12.86 -10.50
N HIS A 14 -1.91 -11.76 -9.78
CA HIS A 14 -2.91 -10.76 -9.40
C HIS A 14 -2.45 -9.36 -9.77
N THR A 15 -3.39 -8.48 -10.13
CA THR A 15 -3.07 -7.08 -10.46
C THR A 15 -3.41 -6.10 -9.33
N GLN A 16 -4.04 -6.57 -8.26
CA GLN A 16 -4.54 -5.74 -7.18
C GLN A 16 -3.36 -5.06 -6.45
N PRO A 17 -3.44 -3.74 -6.17
CA PRO A 17 -2.43 -3.04 -5.41
C PRO A 17 -2.37 -3.54 -3.96
N VAL A 18 -1.18 -3.57 -3.38
CA VAL A 18 -0.92 -3.99 -1.99
C VAL A 18 -0.29 -2.83 -1.21
N ILE A 19 -0.84 -2.50 -0.05
CA ILE A 19 -0.28 -1.51 0.87
C ILE A 19 0.45 -2.24 2.01
N GLY A 20 1.75 -2.03 2.11
CA GLY A 20 2.57 -2.40 3.26
C GLY A 20 2.44 -1.37 4.38
N LEU A 21 1.49 -1.58 5.29
CA LEU A 21 1.34 -0.77 6.51
C LEU A 21 2.41 -1.14 7.53
N ARG A 22 3.11 -0.13 8.04
CA ARG A 22 4.04 -0.27 9.16
C ARG A 22 3.27 -0.24 10.48
N GLU A 23 3.74 -0.98 11.49
CA GLU A 23 3.10 -1.00 12.80
C GLU A 23 2.98 0.41 13.37
N GLY A 24 1.80 0.74 13.91
CA GLY A 24 1.43 2.10 14.31
C GLY A 24 0.82 2.96 13.20
N SER A 25 0.71 2.46 11.97
CA SER A 25 -0.05 3.09 10.87
C SER A 25 -1.34 2.33 10.58
N TRP A 26 -2.35 3.04 10.05
CA TRP A 26 -3.66 2.47 9.71
C TRP A 26 -4.29 3.22 8.53
N LEU A 27 -5.32 2.63 7.94
CA LEU A 27 -6.14 3.30 6.93
C LEU A 27 -7.42 3.82 7.57
N GLN A 28 -7.68 5.10 7.40
CA GLN A 28 -8.98 5.69 7.71
C GLN A 28 -9.84 5.64 6.44
N VAL A 29 -10.88 4.82 6.47
CA VAL A 29 -11.86 4.70 5.37
C VAL A 29 -13.12 5.46 5.76
N THR A 30 -13.51 6.42 4.94
CA THR A 30 -14.82 7.06 4.95
C THR A 30 -15.51 6.77 3.61
N GLU A 31 -16.78 7.17 3.44
CA GLU A 31 -17.61 6.82 2.28
C GLU A 31 -16.87 6.87 0.93
N THR A 32 -16.07 7.91 0.71
CA THR A 32 -15.38 8.12 -0.57
C THR A 32 -13.90 8.45 -0.43
N SER A 33 -13.30 8.25 0.74
CA SER A 33 -11.88 8.59 1.00
C SER A 33 -11.22 7.47 1.79
N ILE A 34 -9.99 7.15 1.40
CA ILE A 34 -9.11 6.19 2.07
C ILE A 34 -7.81 6.94 2.34
N LYS A 35 -7.53 7.28 3.60
CA LYS A 35 -6.31 8.00 3.96
C LYS A 35 -5.37 7.16 4.80
N LEU A 36 -4.08 7.22 4.49
CA LEU A 36 -3.06 6.72 5.39
C LEU A 36 -3.00 7.60 6.64
N LYS A 37 -2.99 6.98 7.82
CA LYS A 37 -2.85 7.63 9.11
C LYS A 37 -1.79 6.91 9.94
N GLY A 38 -1.27 7.61 10.95
CA GLY A 38 -0.18 7.15 11.80
C GLY A 38 1.10 7.94 11.57
N PRO A 39 2.18 7.64 12.30
CA PRO A 39 3.40 8.44 12.27
C PRO A 39 4.39 8.01 11.18
N LEU A 40 4.16 6.91 10.48
CA LEU A 40 5.11 6.32 9.54
C LEU A 40 4.59 6.39 8.09
N THR A 41 5.53 6.25 7.15
CA THR A 41 5.21 6.02 5.74
C THR A 41 4.66 4.61 5.53
N ALA A 42 3.92 4.41 4.44
CA ALA A 42 3.57 3.09 3.96
C ALA A 42 4.25 2.82 2.62
N ARG A 43 4.50 1.54 2.31
CA ARG A 43 5.06 1.13 1.03
C ARG A 43 3.97 0.58 0.13
N VAL A 44 3.86 1.08 -1.09
CA VAL A 44 2.87 0.64 -2.07
C VAL A 44 3.54 -0.30 -3.07
N PHE A 45 2.85 -1.40 -3.37
CA PHE A 45 3.23 -2.37 -4.37
C PHE A 45 2.12 -2.42 -5.40
N GLU A 46 2.42 -2.02 -6.63
CA GLU A 46 1.50 -2.08 -7.76
C GLU A 46 2.01 -3.07 -8.80
N TYR A 47 1.10 -3.69 -9.55
CA TYR A 47 1.45 -4.61 -10.60
C TYR A 47 2.36 -3.94 -11.64
N ASN A 48 3.48 -4.61 -11.95
CA ASN A 48 4.46 -4.17 -12.93
C ASN A 48 5.07 -2.76 -12.68
N LYS A 49 5.09 -2.31 -11.42
CA LYS A 49 5.74 -1.06 -11.00
C LYS A 49 6.75 -1.31 -9.89
N THR A 50 7.75 -0.45 -9.80
CA THR A 50 8.69 -0.45 -8.68
C THR A 50 7.96 0.03 -7.41
N PRO A 51 8.12 -0.67 -6.26
CA PRO A 51 7.51 -0.24 -5.02
C PRO A 51 7.98 1.17 -4.61
N TYR A 52 7.07 1.96 -4.03
CA TYR A 52 7.35 3.34 -3.61
C TYR A 52 6.75 3.64 -2.24
N GLU A 53 7.27 4.66 -1.55
CA GLU A 53 6.79 5.08 -0.23
C GLU A 53 5.77 6.23 -0.38
N ILE A 54 4.79 6.24 0.50
CA ILE A 54 3.80 7.31 0.64
C ILE A 54 3.81 7.83 2.07
N GLU A 55 3.59 9.13 2.24
CA GLU A 55 3.57 9.78 3.55
C GLU A 55 2.21 9.63 4.23
N SER A 56 2.22 9.73 5.57
CA SER A 56 0.97 9.81 6.33
C SER A 56 0.13 11.00 5.88
N GLY A 57 -1.17 10.80 5.75
CA GLY A 57 -2.11 11.78 5.19
C GLY A 57 -2.36 11.63 3.69
N THR A 58 -1.60 10.80 2.97
CA THR A 58 -1.83 10.52 1.54
C THR A 58 -3.22 9.91 1.33
N GLU A 59 -3.95 10.44 0.35
CA GLU A 59 -5.22 9.90 -0.15
C GLU A 59 -4.96 8.72 -1.10
N LEU A 60 -5.71 7.64 -0.94
CA LEU A 60 -5.48 6.34 -1.58
C LEU A 60 -6.69 5.87 -2.40
N LYS A 61 -7.75 6.66 -2.48
CA LYS A 61 -8.98 6.35 -3.22
C LYS A 61 -8.74 5.92 -4.67
N ASP A 62 -7.70 6.48 -5.29
CA ASP A 62 -7.43 6.29 -6.72
C ASP A 62 -6.51 5.09 -7.04
N LEU A 63 -6.08 4.33 -6.02
CA LEU A 63 -5.34 3.08 -6.24
C LEU A 63 -6.25 2.02 -6.86
N ARG A 64 -5.87 1.51 -8.03
CA ARG A 64 -6.60 0.50 -8.80
C ARG A 64 -5.68 -0.62 -9.28
#